data_AF-A0A2T9Y7T0-F1
#
_entry.id   AF-A0A2T9Y7T0-F1
#
_cell.length_a   1.000
_cell.length_b   1.000
_cell.length_c   1.000
_cell.angle_alpha   90.00
_cell.angle_beta   90.00
_cell.angle_gamma   90.00
#
_symmetry.space_group_name_H-M   'P 1'
#
loop_
_entity.id
_entity.type
_entity.pdbx_description
1 polymer ?
#
loop_
_entity_poly.entity_id
_entity_poly.type
_entity_poly.pdbx_seq_one_letter_code
_entity_poly.pdbx_strand_id
1 'polypeptide(L)'
;MQKLENCLNKAFSILEDHEQYNCISCITKPLETSLYKNDSKNRHVTEQKVLILLGKKSKTNQSLGNRSDESLENGLAFQFVAGIQTREYIVGEGSNQENGNLGEKSLGRRVLVYIEKVDSCNSSKISGSQKAGNVRLLLLGYFDYLVEKYMGFGSLEVYTFSKSQPEYLFASSKLNPNKRLLSSTLLVSWWRKTMDLMIAYIYNSRSELDFKASKICANLWIPNTDPNTRKWVNQQQVVYNKSILDGENEGKEQTVTFSWKFGFPFDGNELASGCIPCFPDDPITRQLAKKESAGWSVNHLSEMLSITEECGSGHQTGFFYLTIPLPPSAANDNIEETLHGRKLVSNEDMKNVEMILFDRSVDFSTEELAIKSSLNLVEKLKPYVNDYQFVSVNCSSSIQKVLEKMKNVQNKRKNQDENDKAGSDNGPRTNILSGMLIKRKKK
;
A
#
# COMPACT_ATOMS: atom_id res chain seq x y z
N MET A 1 8.77 17.99 3.32
CA MET A 1 8.95 16.77 4.14
C MET A 1 8.15 16.81 5.42
N GLN A 2 8.10 17.94 6.13
CA GLN A 2 7.28 18.12 7.35
C GLN A 2 5.85 17.56 7.26
N LYS A 3 5.15 17.77 6.15
CA LYS A 3 3.81 17.20 5.93
C LYS A 3 3.79 15.66 6.01
N LEU A 4 4.75 14.99 5.36
CA LEU A 4 4.86 13.52 5.42
C LEU A 4 5.16 13.06 6.84
N GLU A 5 6.09 13.73 7.52
CA GLU A 5 6.41 13.46 8.92
C GLU A 5 5.17 13.60 9.82
N ASN A 6 4.40 14.69 9.67
CA ASN A 6 3.18 14.91 10.46
C ASN A 6 2.15 13.79 10.24
N CYS A 7 1.94 13.37 8.98
CA CYS A 7 1.03 12.27 8.66
C CYS A 7 1.51 10.92 9.19
N LEU A 8 2.83 10.65 9.13
CA LEU A 8 3.42 9.45 9.73
C LEU A 8 3.30 9.47 11.25
N ASN A 9 3.61 10.59 11.91
CA ASN A 9 3.45 10.75 13.35
C ASN A 9 2.00 10.47 13.77
N LYS A 10 1.03 11.03 13.06
CA LYS A 10 -0.40 10.80 13.32
C LYS A 10 -0.79 9.33 13.13
N ALA A 11 -0.26 8.65 12.11
CA ALA A 11 -0.57 7.24 11.87
C ALA A 11 0.06 6.33 12.93
N PHE A 12 1.31 6.59 13.31
CA PHE A 12 2.02 5.81 14.30
C PHE A 12 1.61 6.14 15.74
N SER A 13 0.96 7.28 15.99
CA SER A 13 0.39 7.61 17.29
C SER A 13 -0.70 6.63 17.76
N ILE A 14 -1.11 5.70 16.89
CA ILE A 14 -2.01 4.59 17.19
C ILE A 14 -1.35 3.54 18.11
N LEU A 15 -0.03 3.41 18.06
CA LEU A 15 0.72 2.41 18.85
C LEU A 15 0.72 2.79 20.33
N GLU A 16 0.34 1.88 21.21
CA GLU A 16 0.31 2.13 22.67
C GLU A 16 1.72 2.23 23.28
N ASP A 17 2.73 1.63 22.63
CA ASP A 17 4.10 1.57 23.12
C ASP A 17 4.89 2.81 22.65
N HIS A 18 5.73 3.38 23.54
CA HIS A 18 6.63 4.53 23.27
C HIS A 18 7.80 4.16 22.33
N GLU A 19 7.53 3.42 21.26
CA GLU A 19 8.52 3.07 20.26
C GLU A 19 8.84 4.28 19.38
N GLN A 20 10.14 4.57 19.27
CA GLN A 20 10.62 5.60 18.37
C GLN A 20 10.94 4.99 17.01
N TYR A 21 10.46 5.64 15.96
CA TYR A 21 10.70 5.26 14.58
C TYR A 21 11.47 6.34 13.85
N ASN A 22 12.22 5.98 12.82
CA ASN A 22 12.77 6.93 11.85
C ASN A 22 12.28 6.54 10.46
N CYS A 23 12.20 7.50 9.55
CA CYS A 23 11.81 7.25 8.17
C CYS A 23 12.85 7.82 7.22
N ILE A 24 13.47 6.97 6.42
CA ILE A 24 14.28 7.37 5.28
C ILE A 24 13.35 7.56 4.09
N SER A 25 13.50 8.68 3.38
CA SER A 25 12.73 8.99 2.17
C SER A 25 13.66 9.40 1.04
N CYS A 26 13.61 8.63 -0.05
CA CYS A 26 14.28 8.95 -1.31
C CYS A 26 13.21 9.27 -2.36
N ILE A 27 13.37 10.37 -3.09
CA ILE A 27 12.39 10.84 -4.09
C ILE A 27 13.14 11.24 -5.36
N THR A 28 12.74 10.74 -6.53
CA THR A 28 13.33 11.17 -7.80
C THR A 28 12.90 12.58 -8.17
N LYS A 29 13.70 13.22 -9.03
CA LYS A 29 13.19 14.34 -9.83
C LYS A 29 11.99 13.88 -10.67
N PRO A 30 10.98 14.74 -10.88
CA PRO A 30 9.90 14.45 -11.79
C PRO A 30 10.42 14.14 -13.19
N LEU A 31 9.88 13.10 -13.83
CA LEU A 31 10.24 12.67 -15.17
C LEU A 31 8.98 12.61 -16.04
N GLU A 32 9.04 13.19 -17.25
CA GLU A 32 8.02 12.97 -18.25
C GLU A 32 8.06 11.50 -18.74
N THR A 33 6.92 10.82 -18.67
CA THR A 33 6.77 9.44 -19.15
C THR A 33 5.42 9.25 -19.84
N SER A 34 5.30 8.13 -20.55
CA SER A 34 4.01 7.62 -21.00
C SER A 34 3.50 6.57 -20.01
N LEU A 35 2.25 6.72 -19.58
CA LEU A 35 1.57 5.78 -18.68
C LEU A 35 0.82 4.70 -19.47
N TYR A 36 0.52 4.92 -20.75
CA TYR A 36 -0.25 4.01 -21.60
C TYR A 36 0.53 3.68 -22.86
N LYS A 37 0.47 2.43 -23.33
CA LYS A 37 1.34 1.92 -24.41
C LYS A 37 1.30 2.76 -25.70
N ASN A 38 0.14 3.34 -26.03
CA ASN A 38 -0.06 4.11 -27.27
C ASN A 38 -0.30 5.61 -27.04
N ASP A 39 -0.01 6.10 -25.84
CA ASP A 39 -0.26 7.49 -25.49
C ASP A 39 0.96 8.36 -25.81
N SER A 40 1.03 8.77 -27.08
CA SER A 40 2.02 9.72 -27.57
C SER A 40 1.62 11.18 -27.32
N LYS A 41 0.37 11.43 -26.88
CA LYS A 41 -0.19 12.78 -26.78
C LYS A 41 -0.27 13.29 -25.35
N ASN A 42 -0.50 12.44 -24.36
CA ASN A 42 -0.50 12.87 -22.97
C ASN A 42 0.86 12.60 -22.36
N ARG A 43 1.50 13.68 -21.91
CA ARG A 43 2.70 13.61 -21.09
C ARG A 43 2.28 13.46 -19.64
N HIS A 44 2.75 12.42 -18.99
CA HIS A 44 2.52 12.19 -17.57
C HIS A 44 3.80 12.53 -16.82
N VAL A 45 3.67 13.19 -15.68
CA VAL A 45 4.83 13.48 -14.83
C VAL A 45 4.91 12.42 -13.74
N THR A 46 6.04 11.75 -13.64
CA THR A 46 6.25 10.66 -12.68
C THR A 46 7.31 10.98 -11.66
N GLU A 47 7.00 10.74 -10.40
CA GLU A 47 7.96 10.70 -9.30
C GLU A 47 8.03 9.27 -8.75
N GLN A 48 9.24 8.74 -8.55
CA GLN A 48 9.45 7.50 -7.82
C GLN A 48 9.85 7.83 -6.38
N LYS A 49 9.29 7.08 -5.43
CA LYS A 49 9.58 7.23 -4.01
C LYS A 49 9.91 5.90 -3.35
N VAL A 50 10.85 5.95 -2.43
CA VAL A 50 11.18 4.84 -1.54
C VAL A 50 11.14 5.37 -0.11
N LEU A 51 10.28 4.78 0.72
CA LEU A 51 10.22 5.07 2.15
C LEU A 51 10.64 3.83 2.94
N ILE A 52 11.57 4.00 3.87
CA ILE A 52 12.06 2.90 4.72
C ILE A 52 11.93 3.32 6.17
N LEU A 53 11.21 2.51 6.93
CA LEU A 53 10.99 2.72 8.34
C LEU A 53 12.05 1.97 9.15
N LEU A 54 12.67 2.67 10.09
CA LEU A 54 13.60 2.13 11.07
C LEU A 54 12.94 2.14 12.45
N GLY A 55 12.95 1.01 13.15
CA GLY A 55 12.57 0.95 14.57
C GLY A 55 13.79 1.11 15.45
N LYS A 56 13.69 1.92 16.50
CA LYS A 56 14.70 2.01 17.55
C LYS A 56 14.60 0.79 18.46
N LYS A 57 15.71 0.11 18.69
CA LYS A 57 15.76 -0.97 19.68
C LYS A 57 16.20 -0.40 21.02
N SER A 58 15.34 -0.55 22.03
CA SER A 58 15.76 -0.36 23.42
C SER A 58 16.87 -1.37 23.71
N LYS A 59 17.93 -0.94 24.41
CA LYS A 59 18.89 -1.86 25.03
C LYS A 59 18.13 -2.60 26.15
N THR A 60 17.27 -3.54 25.78
CA THR A 60 16.73 -4.51 26.74
C THR A 60 17.94 -5.20 27.37
N ASN A 61 17.99 -5.24 28.70
CA ASN A 61 19.03 -5.77 29.58
C ASN A 61 19.43 -7.22 29.24
N GLN A 62 19.97 -7.47 28.05
CA GLN A 62 20.69 -8.68 27.74
C GLN A 62 22.00 -8.58 28.52
N SER A 63 22.08 -9.42 29.55
CA SER A 63 23.27 -9.76 30.32
C SER A 63 24.33 -10.42 29.42
N LEU A 64 24.77 -9.71 28.39
CA LEU A 64 25.86 -10.12 27.51
C LEU A 64 27.15 -9.99 28.33
N GLY A 65 27.73 -11.15 28.64
CA GLY A 65 28.92 -11.27 29.48
C GLY A 65 30.07 -10.39 29.00
N ASN A 66 30.73 -9.78 29.97
CA ASN A 66 31.96 -8.99 29.96
C ASN A 66 32.90 -9.21 28.75
N ARG A 67 32.55 -8.68 27.58
CA ARG A 67 33.50 -8.39 26.51
C ARG A 67 33.50 -6.89 26.28
N SER A 68 34.59 -6.28 26.71
CA SER A 68 34.90 -4.85 26.70
C SER A 68 35.22 -4.35 25.29
N ASP A 69 34.24 -4.36 24.38
CA ASP A 69 34.29 -3.52 23.17
C ASP A 69 33.61 -2.18 23.49
N GLU A 70 34.40 -1.24 24.02
CA GLU A 70 33.98 0.10 24.47
C GLU A 70 33.48 1.03 23.35
N SER A 71 33.50 0.61 22.07
CA SER A 71 33.11 1.48 20.94
C SER A 71 31.62 1.52 20.61
N LEU A 72 30.76 0.82 21.37
CA LEU A 72 29.30 0.75 21.15
C LEU A 72 28.46 1.37 22.28
N GLU A 73 29.09 1.98 23.28
CA GLU A 73 28.40 2.29 24.54
C GLU A 73 27.31 3.37 24.44
N ASN A 74 27.35 4.28 23.47
CA ASN A 74 26.33 5.33 23.30
C ASN A 74 25.44 5.19 22.05
N GLY A 75 25.60 4.13 21.25
CA GLY A 75 24.91 3.97 19.96
C GLY A 75 23.47 3.44 20.11
N LEU A 76 22.48 4.27 19.79
CA LEU A 76 21.11 3.77 19.56
C LEU A 76 21.12 2.83 18.35
N ALA A 77 20.81 1.56 18.57
CA ALA A 77 20.70 0.59 17.49
C ALA A 77 19.35 0.77 16.76
N PHE A 78 19.41 0.93 15.44
CA PHE A 78 18.24 1.00 14.58
C PHE A 78 18.17 -0.23 13.68
N GLN A 79 16.95 -0.69 13.43
CA GLN A 79 16.67 -1.82 12.54
C GLN A 79 15.63 -1.40 11.50
N PHE A 80 15.84 -1.71 10.22
CA PHE A 80 14.80 -1.62 9.20
C PHE A 80 13.65 -2.56 9.57
N VAL A 81 12.43 -2.04 9.59
CA VAL A 81 11.24 -2.79 10.00
C VAL A 81 10.22 -2.92 8.88
N ALA A 82 10.10 -1.91 8.02
CA ALA A 82 9.16 -1.86 6.91
C ALA A 82 9.70 -0.97 5.79
N GLY A 83 9.30 -1.24 4.55
CA GLY A 83 9.63 -0.40 3.41
C GLY A 83 8.51 -0.39 2.40
N ILE A 84 8.33 0.74 1.72
CA ILE A 84 7.44 0.87 0.57
C ILE A 84 8.17 1.57 -0.58
N GLN A 85 7.89 1.11 -1.79
CA GLN A 85 8.32 1.73 -3.04
C GLN A 85 7.09 2.06 -3.87
N THR A 86 6.98 3.30 -4.32
CA THR A 86 5.83 3.81 -5.07
C THR A 86 6.25 4.66 -6.27
N ARG A 87 5.32 4.82 -7.21
CA ARG A 87 5.40 5.76 -8.32
C ARG A 87 4.14 6.61 -8.36
N GLU A 88 4.30 7.92 -8.41
CA GLU A 88 3.22 8.90 -8.45
C GLU A 88 3.16 9.49 -9.86
N TYR A 89 2.05 9.30 -10.56
CA TYR A 89 1.80 9.80 -11.91
C TYR A 89 0.78 10.93 -11.85
N ILE A 90 1.19 12.14 -12.24
CA ILE A 90 0.27 13.25 -12.44
C ILE A 90 -0.27 13.17 -13.86
N VAL A 91 -1.58 12.96 -13.97
CA VAL A 91 -2.31 12.87 -15.23
C VAL A 91 -3.13 14.14 -15.38
N GLY A 92 -2.81 14.95 -16.39
CA GLY A 92 -3.61 16.11 -16.78
C GLY A 92 -4.45 15.80 -18.01
N GLU A 93 -5.67 16.33 -18.08
CA GLU A 93 -6.33 16.49 -19.37
C GLU A 93 -5.50 17.46 -20.20
N GLY A 94 -4.97 16.99 -21.34
CA GLY A 94 -4.20 17.80 -22.27
C GLY A 94 -5.07 18.92 -22.82
N SER A 95 -5.11 20.07 -22.13
CA SER A 95 -5.71 21.27 -22.66
C SER A 95 -4.78 21.85 -23.71
N ASN A 96 -4.97 21.45 -24.96
CA ASN A 96 -4.47 22.16 -26.15
C ASN A 96 -5.09 23.59 -26.28
N GLN A 97 -5.43 24.26 -25.18
CA GLN A 97 -5.95 25.62 -25.18
C GLN A 97 -4.89 26.57 -24.62
N GLU A 98 -4.11 27.12 -25.56
CA GLU A 98 -3.09 28.15 -25.31
C GLU A 98 -3.65 29.49 -24.79
N ASN A 99 -4.97 29.66 -24.62
CA ASN A 99 -5.55 30.96 -24.26
C ASN A 99 -6.55 30.88 -23.10
N GLY A 100 -6.24 31.58 -22.00
CA GLY A 100 -7.23 32.13 -21.07
C GLY A 100 -7.46 31.37 -19.76
N ASN A 101 -7.24 32.06 -18.64
CA ASN A 101 -7.62 31.78 -17.25
C ASN A 101 -7.04 30.50 -16.56
N LEU A 102 -6.12 30.73 -15.62
CA LEU A 102 -5.52 29.71 -14.75
C LEU A 102 -6.50 29.14 -13.69
N GLY A 103 -7.55 29.87 -13.30
CA GLY A 103 -8.35 29.56 -12.10
C GLY A 103 -9.29 28.35 -12.19
N GLU A 104 -9.64 27.86 -13.38
CA GLU A 104 -10.52 26.69 -13.56
C GLU A 104 -9.78 25.41 -14.02
N LYS A 105 -8.45 25.48 -14.24
CA LYS A 105 -7.68 24.39 -14.88
C LYS A 105 -7.33 23.20 -13.96
N SER A 106 -7.59 23.29 -12.66
CA SER A 106 -7.17 22.24 -11.70
C SER A 106 -8.19 21.12 -11.50
N LEU A 107 -9.48 21.34 -11.79
CA LEU A 107 -10.55 20.36 -11.54
C LEU A 107 -10.49 19.08 -12.40
N GLY A 108 -9.74 19.08 -13.51
CA GLY A 108 -9.59 17.94 -14.43
C GLY A 108 -8.28 17.16 -14.28
N ARG A 109 -7.41 17.51 -13.33
CA ARG A 109 -6.22 16.70 -13.05
C ARG A 109 -6.65 15.43 -12.30
N ARG A 110 -5.78 14.42 -12.27
CA ARG A 110 -5.85 13.30 -11.33
C ARG A 110 -4.44 12.81 -11.03
N VAL A 111 -4.27 12.14 -9.90
CA VAL A 111 -3.01 11.49 -9.56
C VAL A 111 -3.22 10.01 -9.44
N LEU A 112 -2.40 9.22 -10.13
CA LEU A 112 -2.36 7.78 -9.98
C LEU A 112 -1.11 7.37 -9.22
N VAL A 113 -1.27 6.69 -8.09
CA VAL A 113 -0.19 6.19 -7.26
C VAL A 113 -0.12 4.67 -7.42
N TYR A 114 0.97 4.20 -8.02
CA TYR A 114 1.28 2.79 -8.08
C TYR A 114 2.13 2.40 -6.87
N ILE A 115 1.61 1.50 -6.04
CA ILE A 115 2.39 0.87 -4.97
C ILE A 115 3.07 -0.36 -5.56
N GLU A 116 4.37 -0.23 -5.83
CA GLU A 116 5.18 -1.21 -6.56
C GLU A 116 5.67 -2.34 -5.64
N LYS A 117 6.26 -1.98 -4.50
CA LYS A 117 6.81 -2.96 -3.55
C LYS A 117 6.47 -2.56 -2.12
N VAL A 118 6.16 -3.56 -1.31
CA VAL A 118 5.96 -3.42 0.13
C VAL A 118 6.55 -4.63 0.83
N ASP A 119 7.38 -4.41 1.84
CA ASP A 119 7.99 -5.49 2.60
C ASP A 119 8.18 -5.13 4.08
N SER A 120 8.49 -6.14 4.88
CA SER A 120 8.87 -6.01 6.29
C SER A 120 9.99 -6.97 6.65
N CYS A 121 10.95 -6.54 7.47
CA CYS A 121 11.98 -7.43 8.02
C CYS A 121 11.47 -8.29 9.17
N ASN A 122 10.53 -7.74 9.95
CA ASN A 122 10.11 -8.31 11.21
C ASN A 122 8.62 -8.08 11.41
N SER A 123 7.88 -9.09 11.85
CA SER A 123 6.67 -8.81 12.63
C SER A 123 7.16 -8.56 14.03
N SER A 124 7.28 -7.29 14.45
CA SER A 124 7.22 -6.99 15.88
C SER A 124 6.12 -7.89 16.43
N LYS A 125 6.42 -8.69 17.46
CA LYS A 125 5.36 -9.44 18.14
C LYS A 125 4.35 -8.37 18.47
N ILE A 126 3.22 -8.43 17.77
CA ILE A 126 2.14 -7.49 17.95
C ILE A 126 1.82 -7.69 19.42
N SER A 127 2.30 -6.77 20.27
CA SER A 127 1.96 -6.76 21.69
C SER A 127 0.44 -6.76 21.73
N GLY A 128 -0.18 -7.31 22.78
CA GLY A 128 -1.66 -7.37 22.85
C GLY A 128 -2.32 -6.01 22.56
N SER A 129 -1.58 -4.93 22.78
CA SER A 129 -1.88 -3.54 22.48
C SER A 129 -1.69 -3.09 21.02
N GLN A 130 -0.69 -3.60 20.28
CA GLN A 130 -0.44 -3.17 18.90
C GLN A 130 -1.59 -3.61 17.97
N LYS A 131 -2.36 -2.65 17.43
CA LYS A 131 -3.57 -2.98 16.66
C LYS A 131 -3.31 -3.17 15.16
N ALA A 132 -2.24 -2.59 14.63
CA ALA A 132 -1.81 -2.67 13.24
C ALA A 132 -0.28 -2.83 13.15
N GLY A 133 0.19 -3.61 12.18
CA GLY A 133 1.63 -3.79 11.94
C GLY A 133 2.25 -2.59 11.22
N ASN A 134 3.57 -2.42 11.37
CA ASN A 134 4.34 -1.26 10.91
C ASN A 134 4.14 -0.92 9.43
N VAL A 135 4.05 -1.93 8.56
CA VAL A 135 3.77 -1.73 7.14
C VAL A 135 2.43 -1.01 6.91
N ARG A 136 1.37 -1.40 7.64
CA ARG A 136 0.07 -0.75 7.49
C ARG A 136 0.13 0.68 7.97
N LEU A 137 0.77 0.94 9.11
CA LEU A 137 0.91 2.29 9.65
C LEU A 137 1.70 3.20 8.69
N LEU A 138 2.77 2.68 8.09
CA LEU A 138 3.53 3.37 7.05
C LEU A 138 2.64 3.72 5.84
N LEU A 139 1.81 2.78 5.38
CA LEU A 139 0.84 3.03 4.31
C LEU A 139 -0.24 4.04 4.70
N LEU A 140 -0.77 3.98 5.93
CA LEU A 140 -1.78 4.94 6.41
C LEU A 140 -1.22 6.37 6.42
N GLY A 141 -0.05 6.57 7.02
CA GLY A 141 0.56 7.90 7.10
C GLY A 141 1.03 8.40 5.73
N TYR A 142 1.58 7.53 4.88
CA TYR A 142 1.93 7.91 3.51
C TYR A 142 0.69 8.26 2.68
N PHE A 143 -0.41 7.52 2.83
CA PHE A 143 -1.65 7.81 2.11
C PHE A 143 -2.31 9.11 2.56
N ASP A 144 -2.27 9.40 3.86
CA ASP A 144 -2.70 10.68 4.42
C ASP A 144 -1.88 11.85 3.88
N TYR A 145 -0.56 11.65 3.77
CA TYR A 145 0.31 12.60 3.09
C TYR A 145 -0.06 12.81 1.61
N LEU A 146 -0.42 11.75 0.88
CA LEU A 146 -0.81 11.86 -0.53
C LEU A 146 -2.10 12.67 -0.69
N VAL A 147 -3.11 12.41 0.15
CA VAL A 147 -4.36 13.17 0.15
C VAL A 147 -4.10 14.66 0.43
N GLU A 148 -3.21 14.97 1.38
CA GLU A 148 -2.81 16.37 1.63
C GLU A 148 -2.05 16.99 0.48
N LYS A 149 -1.06 16.26 -0.06
CA LYS A 149 -0.16 16.73 -1.13
C LYS A 149 -0.98 17.10 -2.36
N TYR A 150 -1.99 16.31 -2.67
CA TYR A 150 -2.76 16.42 -3.91
C TYR A 150 -4.14 17.02 -3.73
N MET A 151 -4.45 17.61 -2.56
CA MET A 151 -5.71 18.31 -2.36
C MET A 151 -5.93 19.34 -3.49
N GLY A 152 -7.09 19.27 -4.15
CA GLY A 152 -7.40 20.05 -5.36
C GLY A 152 -7.27 19.31 -6.69
N PHE A 153 -6.67 18.11 -6.73
CA PHE A 153 -6.40 17.35 -7.97
C PHE A 153 -7.59 16.58 -8.53
N GLY A 154 -8.84 16.87 -8.18
CA GLY A 154 -10.01 16.13 -8.69
C GLY A 154 -10.16 14.70 -8.15
N SER A 155 -9.13 13.85 -8.30
CA SER A 155 -9.04 12.52 -7.69
C SER A 155 -7.60 12.05 -7.40
N LEU A 156 -7.50 11.22 -6.35
CA LEU A 156 -6.35 10.38 -6.03
C LEU A 156 -6.72 8.93 -6.30
N GLU A 157 -6.02 8.33 -7.23
CA GLU A 157 -6.15 6.93 -7.61
C GLU A 157 -4.97 6.14 -7.06
N VAL A 158 -5.23 4.94 -6.56
CA VAL A 158 -4.21 4.02 -6.06
C VAL A 158 -4.36 2.70 -6.80
N TYR A 159 -3.26 2.25 -7.38
CA TYR A 159 -3.15 0.95 -8.01
C TYR A 159 -2.08 0.10 -7.32
N THR A 160 -2.36 -1.18 -7.12
CA THR A 160 -1.35 -2.18 -6.76
C THR A 160 -1.85 -3.57 -7.14
N PHE A 161 -0.95 -4.53 -7.22
CA PHE A 161 -1.31 -5.94 -7.35
C PHE A 161 -0.61 -6.77 -6.27
N SER A 162 -1.25 -7.85 -5.87
CA SER A 162 -0.80 -8.73 -4.80
C SER A 162 -0.18 -9.98 -5.37
N LYS A 163 1.14 -9.97 -5.55
CA LYS A 163 1.92 -11.18 -5.78
C LYS A 163 2.54 -11.59 -4.45
N SER A 164 2.51 -12.88 -4.09
CA SER A 164 3.24 -13.34 -2.91
C SER A 164 4.67 -13.67 -3.34
N GLN A 165 5.64 -13.06 -2.67
CA GLN A 165 7.05 -13.44 -2.76
C GLN A 165 7.62 -13.55 -1.33
N PRO A 166 8.64 -14.39 -1.11
CA PRO A 166 9.25 -14.53 0.20
C PRO A 166 9.84 -13.23 0.75
N GLU A 167 10.37 -12.39 -0.14
CA GLU A 167 11.00 -11.11 0.16
C GLU A 167 11.00 -10.24 -1.09
N TYR A 168 10.88 -8.93 -0.87
CA TYR A 168 11.00 -7.90 -1.87
C TYR A 168 12.21 -7.02 -1.56
N LEU A 169 12.16 -6.26 -0.46
CA LEU A 169 13.11 -5.20 -0.14
C LEU A 169 14.20 -5.65 0.83
N PHE A 170 13.99 -6.75 1.56
CA PHE A 170 14.89 -7.14 2.66
C PHE A 170 15.44 -8.54 2.44
N ALA A 171 16.69 -8.64 1.99
CA ALA A 171 17.36 -9.89 1.66
C ALA A 171 17.41 -10.86 2.85
N SER A 172 17.14 -12.14 2.58
CA SER A 172 17.12 -13.23 3.57
C SER A 172 16.09 -13.07 4.71
N SER A 173 15.25 -12.03 4.68
CA SER A 173 14.23 -11.79 5.72
C SER A 173 13.18 -12.90 5.78
N LYS A 174 13.00 -13.68 4.71
CA LYS A 174 12.14 -14.89 4.71
C LYS A 174 12.58 -15.96 5.71
N LEU A 175 13.86 -15.97 6.09
CA LEU A 175 14.42 -16.90 7.07
C LEU A 175 14.21 -16.42 8.51
N ASN A 176 13.78 -15.17 8.69
CA ASN A 176 13.53 -14.61 10.00
C ASN A 176 12.27 -15.25 10.62
N PRO A 177 12.39 -15.95 11.76
CA PRO A 177 11.26 -16.65 12.37
C PRO A 177 10.15 -15.69 12.83
N ASN A 178 10.47 -14.40 13.01
CA ASN A 178 9.50 -13.38 13.36
C ASN A 178 8.84 -12.74 12.13
N LYS A 179 9.31 -13.00 10.90
CA LYS A 179 8.63 -12.51 9.68
C LYS A 179 7.48 -13.45 9.34
N ARG A 180 6.26 -12.93 9.35
CA ARG A 180 5.09 -13.68 8.89
C ARG A 180 4.90 -13.50 7.38
N LEU A 181 5.24 -14.55 6.62
CA LEU A 181 4.93 -14.62 5.19
C LEU A 181 3.42 -14.83 4.99
N LEU A 182 2.84 -14.09 4.05
CA LEU A 182 1.44 -14.26 3.66
C LEU A 182 1.38 -15.08 2.37
N SER A 183 0.56 -16.14 2.37
CA SER A 183 0.19 -16.83 1.13
C SER A 183 -0.54 -15.87 0.20
N SER A 184 -0.60 -16.18 -1.10
CA SER A 184 -1.22 -15.32 -2.10
C SER A 184 -2.66 -14.91 -1.72
N THR A 185 -3.49 -15.85 -1.28
CA THR A 185 -4.86 -15.57 -0.81
C THR A 185 -4.90 -14.66 0.42
N LEU A 186 -4.02 -14.88 1.40
CA LEU A 186 -3.94 -14.04 2.59
C LEU A 186 -3.43 -12.64 2.26
N LEU A 187 -2.53 -12.52 1.28
CA LEU A 187 -2.00 -11.24 0.82
C LEU A 187 -3.06 -10.41 0.10
N VAL A 188 -3.89 -11.03 -0.77
CA VAL A 188 -5.05 -10.36 -1.37
C VAL A 188 -5.99 -9.83 -0.28
N SER A 189 -6.33 -10.67 0.71
CA SER A 189 -7.17 -10.25 1.84
C SER A 189 -6.52 -9.13 2.67
N TRP A 190 -5.20 -9.20 2.87
CA TRP A 190 -4.43 -8.19 3.59
C TRP A 190 -4.46 -6.84 2.88
N TRP A 191 -4.29 -6.81 1.55
CA TRP A 191 -4.34 -5.58 0.76
C TRP A 191 -5.71 -4.94 0.79
N ARG A 192 -6.79 -5.70 0.57
CA ARG A 192 -8.15 -5.19 0.68
C ARG A 192 -8.38 -4.52 2.04
N LYS A 193 -8.08 -5.26 3.12
CA LYS A 193 -8.25 -4.75 4.50
C LYS A 193 -7.39 -3.52 4.77
N THR A 194 -6.21 -3.45 4.17
CA THR A 194 -5.31 -2.30 4.33
C THR A 194 -5.87 -1.07 3.61
N MET A 195 -6.41 -1.22 2.40
CA MET A 195 -7.09 -0.14 1.71
C MET A 195 -8.39 0.29 2.40
N ASP A 196 -9.16 -0.66 2.97
CA ASP A 196 -10.31 -0.34 3.81
C ASP A 196 -9.91 0.54 5.00
N LEU A 197 -8.81 0.18 5.67
CA LEU A 197 -8.25 0.96 6.78
C LEU A 197 -7.72 2.31 6.32
N MET A 198 -7.11 2.40 5.13
CA MET A 198 -6.65 3.66 4.55
C MET A 198 -7.81 4.63 4.36
N ILE A 199 -8.89 4.20 3.70
CA ILE A 199 -10.10 5.02 3.48
C ILE A 199 -10.67 5.47 4.83
N ALA A 200 -10.80 4.54 5.77
CA ALA A 200 -11.33 4.84 7.09
C ALA A 200 -10.47 5.83 7.86
N TYR A 201 -9.15 5.66 7.82
CA TYR A 201 -8.21 6.54 8.46
C TYR A 201 -8.32 7.96 7.89
N ILE A 202 -8.29 8.11 6.56
CA ILE A 202 -8.43 9.42 5.90
C ILE A 202 -9.70 10.13 6.35
N TYR A 203 -10.84 9.46 6.25
CA TYR A 203 -12.13 10.06 6.60
C TYR A 203 -12.20 10.53 8.05
N ASN A 204 -11.64 9.76 8.98
CA ASN A 204 -11.59 10.16 10.40
C ASN A 204 -10.54 11.25 10.65
N SER A 205 -9.48 11.29 9.85
CA SER A 205 -8.33 12.17 10.05
C SER A 205 -8.51 13.56 9.44
N ARG A 206 -9.42 13.72 8.48
CA ARG A 206 -9.62 14.95 7.69
C ARG A 206 -11.10 15.30 7.61
N SER A 207 -11.54 16.18 8.50
CA SER A 207 -12.92 16.70 8.54
C SER A 207 -13.25 17.58 7.33
N GLU A 208 -12.24 18.17 6.67
CA GLU A 208 -12.43 19.02 5.48
C GLU A 208 -12.90 18.23 4.25
N LEU A 209 -12.68 16.92 4.25
CA LEU A 209 -13.12 16.06 3.17
C LEU A 209 -14.62 15.78 3.37
N ASP A 210 -15.47 16.65 2.83
CA ASP A 210 -16.92 16.41 2.67
C ASP A 210 -17.15 15.31 1.61
N PHE A 211 -16.63 14.11 1.90
CA PHE A 211 -16.88 12.95 1.08
C PHE A 211 -18.33 12.55 1.26
N LYS A 212 -19.14 12.82 0.23
CA LYS A 212 -20.20 11.87 -0.08
C LYS A 212 -19.51 10.54 -0.41
N ALA A 213 -19.44 9.66 0.58
CA ALA A 213 -18.83 8.33 0.52
C ALA A 213 -19.18 7.53 -0.74
N SER A 214 -20.37 7.81 -1.30
CA SER A 214 -20.88 7.28 -2.56
C SER A 214 -20.01 7.54 -3.80
N LYS A 215 -18.99 8.39 -3.72
CA LYS A 215 -18.07 8.68 -4.84
C LYS A 215 -16.76 7.88 -4.80
N ILE A 216 -16.45 7.18 -3.70
CA ILE A 216 -15.25 6.32 -3.65
C ILE A 216 -15.49 5.09 -4.52
N CYS A 217 -14.61 4.86 -5.50
CA CYS A 217 -14.66 3.68 -6.35
C CYS A 217 -13.54 2.72 -5.94
N ALA A 218 -13.88 1.55 -5.43
CA ALA A 218 -12.92 0.50 -5.09
C ALA A 218 -13.19 -0.73 -5.94
N ASN A 219 -12.21 -1.16 -6.73
CA ASN A 219 -12.31 -2.32 -7.60
C ASN A 219 -11.24 -3.35 -7.21
N LEU A 220 -11.64 -4.61 -7.10
CA LEU A 220 -10.76 -5.74 -6.86
C LEU A 220 -11.02 -6.79 -7.93
N TRP A 221 -9.98 -7.14 -8.67
CA TRP A 221 -10.05 -8.24 -9.61
C TRP A 221 -9.05 -9.32 -9.25
N ILE A 222 -9.50 -10.57 -9.28
CA ILE A 222 -8.66 -11.74 -9.06
C ILE A 222 -8.85 -12.65 -10.28
N PRO A 223 -7.82 -12.84 -11.13
CA PRO A 223 -7.92 -13.70 -12.29
C PRO A 223 -8.31 -15.13 -11.90
N ASN A 224 -8.98 -15.82 -12.82
CA ASN A 224 -9.43 -17.20 -12.60
C ASN A 224 -10.30 -17.41 -11.33
N THR A 225 -11.00 -16.38 -10.87
CA THR A 225 -11.87 -16.46 -9.69
C THR A 225 -13.28 -16.00 -10.07
N ASP A 226 -14.27 -16.87 -9.86
CA ASP A 226 -15.68 -16.50 -10.01
C ASP A 226 -16.08 -15.51 -8.89
N PRO A 227 -16.61 -14.32 -9.22
CA PRO A 227 -17.09 -13.34 -8.24
C PRO A 227 -18.02 -13.94 -7.17
N ASN A 228 -18.85 -14.92 -7.55
CA ASN A 228 -19.83 -15.56 -6.66
C ASN A 228 -19.16 -16.46 -5.61
N THR A 229 -17.97 -17.00 -5.92
CA THR A 229 -17.22 -17.86 -4.98
C THR A 229 -16.55 -17.06 -3.88
N ARG A 230 -16.35 -15.76 -4.07
CA ARG A 230 -15.73 -14.86 -3.10
C ARG A 230 -16.70 -13.78 -2.67
N LYS A 231 -17.79 -14.20 -2.02
CA LYS A 231 -18.80 -13.29 -1.42
C LYS A 231 -18.16 -12.15 -0.61
N TRP A 232 -17.03 -12.41 0.06
CA TRP A 232 -16.30 -11.38 0.82
C TRP A 232 -15.82 -10.21 -0.03
N VAL A 233 -15.57 -10.37 -1.32
CA VAL A 233 -15.16 -9.27 -2.22
C VAL A 233 -16.30 -8.28 -2.41
N ASN A 234 -17.50 -8.77 -2.74
CA ASN A 234 -18.68 -7.93 -3.00
C ASN A 234 -19.37 -7.39 -1.73
N GLN A 235 -18.83 -7.66 -0.54
CA GLN A 235 -19.38 -7.15 0.71
C GLN A 235 -19.22 -5.62 0.79
N GLN A 236 -20.34 -4.93 1.00
CA GLN A 236 -20.35 -3.50 1.35
C GLN A 236 -19.54 -3.27 2.63
N GLN A 237 -18.69 -2.24 2.62
CA GLN A 237 -17.97 -1.79 3.79
C GLN A 237 -18.67 -0.57 4.38
N VAL A 238 -18.98 -0.67 5.68
CA VAL A 238 -19.48 0.45 6.48
C VAL A 238 -18.34 0.84 7.38
N VAL A 239 -17.82 2.03 7.16
CA VAL A 239 -16.83 2.67 8.03
C VAL A 239 -17.58 3.69 8.88
N TYR A 240 -17.46 3.55 10.19
CA TYR A 240 -18.07 4.47 11.13
C TYR A 240 -17.10 5.63 11.40
N ASN A 241 -17.58 6.86 11.22
CA ASN A 241 -16.94 8.04 11.79
C ASN A 241 -17.65 8.35 13.09
N LYS A 242 -16.85 8.55 14.13
CA LYS A 242 -17.37 9.17 15.34
C LYS A 242 -16.49 10.39 15.57
N SER A 243 -17.13 11.54 15.70
CA SER A 243 -16.61 12.66 16.47
C SER A 243 -16.27 12.13 17.88
N ILE A 244 -15.05 11.60 18.03
CA ILE A 244 -14.48 11.14 19.31
C ILE A 244 -13.51 12.22 19.83
N LEU A 245 -13.14 13.17 18.99
CA LEU A 245 -12.17 14.20 19.36
C LEU A 245 -12.80 15.33 20.18
N ASP A 246 -14.10 15.59 20.02
CA ASP A 246 -14.78 16.62 20.78
C ASP A 246 -15.74 15.94 21.76
N GLY A 247 -15.27 15.73 22.98
CA GLY A 247 -16.14 15.38 24.09
C GLY A 247 -17.31 16.36 24.16
N GLU A 248 -18.50 15.81 24.40
CA GLU A 248 -19.73 16.50 24.85
C GLU A 248 -20.76 16.93 23.81
N ASN A 249 -20.56 16.81 22.51
CA ASN A 249 -21.67 17.00 21.57
C ASN A 249 -22.19 15.67 21.03
N GLU A 250 -23.51 15.43 21.18
CA GLU A 250 -24.31 14.38 20.53
C GLU A 250 -24.36 14.56 19.00
N GLY A 251 -23.19 14.71 18.38
CA GLY A 251 -23.03 14.85 16.95
C GLY A 251 -23.40 13.54 16.26
N LYS A 252 -24.30 13.66 15.28
CA LYS A 252 -24.77 12.56 14.43
C LYS A 252 -23.59 11.69 13.96
N GLU A 253 -23.67 10.39 14.23
CA GLU A 253 -22.72 9.41 13.68
C GLU A 253 -22.73 9.52 12.15
N GLN A 254 -21.65 10.03 11.56
CA GLN A 254 -21.47 9.98 10.12
C GLN A 254 -20.91 8.61 9.76
N THR A 255 -21.53 7.93 8.79
CA THR A 255 -21.03 6.65 8.28
C THR A 255 -20.59 6.82 6.85
N VAL A 256 -19.38 6.37 6.54
CA VAL A 256 -18.90 6.23 5.17
C VAL A 256 -19.23 4.83 4.72
N THR A 257 -20.09 4.73 3.73
CA THR A 257 -20.34 3.45 3.08
C THR A 257 -19.72 3.48 1.69
N PHE A 258 -18.84 2.52 1.41
CA PHE A 258 -18.33 2.26 0.07
C PHE A 258 -18.37 0.75 -0.17
N SER A 259 -18.42 0.35 -1.43
CA SER A 259 -18.45 -1.06 -1.81
C SER A 259 -17.34 -1.36 -2.80
N TRP A 260 -16.66 -2.47 -2.56
CA TRP A 260 -15.78 -3.06 -3.55
C TRP A 260 -16.61 -3.65 -4.68
N LYS A 261 -16.26 -3.30 -5.91
CA LYS A 261 -16.77 -3.94 -7.12
C LYS A 261 -15.75 -4.97 -7.58
N PHE A 262 -16.22 -6.16 -7.96
CA PHE A 262 -15.34 -7.16 -8.55
C PHE A 262 -15.08 -6.83 -10.03
N GLY A 263 -13.83 -6.80 -10.45
CA GLY A 263 -13.43 -6.52 -11.83
C GLY A 263 -12.52 -5.29 -11.98
N PHE A 264 -12.26 -4.91 -13.23
CA PHE A 264 -11.54 -3.68 -13.55
C PHE A 264 -12.48 -2.46 -13.52
N PRO A 265 -11.96 -1.24 -13.26
CA PRO A 265 -12.72 0.01 -13.44
C PRO A 265 -13.01 0.36 -14.90
N PHE A 266 -12.40 -0.34 -15.86
CA PHE A 266 -12.42 -0.01 -17.28
C PHE A 266 -13.53 -0.77 -18.01
N ASP A 267 -14.03 -0.21 -19.12
CA ASP A 267 -15.01 -0.90 -19.96
C ASP A 267 -14.39 -2.16 -20.57
N GLY A 268 -15.10 -3.28 -20.47
CA GLY A 268 -14.64 -4.58 -20.97
C GLY A 268 -14.37 -4.62 -22.48
N ASN A 269 -15.00 -3.74 -23.26
CA ASN A 269 -14.88 -3.67 -24.71
C ASN A 269 -13.85 -2.63 -25.18
N GLU A 270 -13.36 -1.78 -24.29
CA GLU A 270 -12.31 -0.81 -24.63
C GLU A 270 -11.00 -1.51 -24.96
N LEU A 271 -10.19 -0.86 -25.80
CA LEU A 271 -8.85 -1.32 -26.14
C LEU A 271 -7.95 -1.23 -24.89
N ALA A 272 -7.50 -2.38 -24.39
CA ALA A 272 -6.76 -2.49 -23.13
C ALA A 272 -5.50 -1.62 -23.09
N SER A 273 -4.75 -1.55 -24.20
CA SER A 273 -3.54 -0.74 -24.32
C SER A 273 -3.78 0.78 -24.28
N GLY A 274 -5.03 1.21 -24.48
CA GLY A 274 -5.44 2.62 -24.47
C GLY A 274 -5.97 3.10 -23.13
N CYS A 275 -6.54 2.21 -22.30
CA CYS A 275 -7.19 2.59 -21.05
C CYS A 275 -6.52 2.03 -19.78
N ILE A 276 -5.74 0.95 -19.88
CA ILE A 276 -5.08 0.35 -18.71
C ILE A 276 -3.68 0.94 -18.52
N PRO A 277 -3.39 1.55 -17.37
CA PRO A 277 -2.06 2.04 -17.04
C PRO A 277 -0.99 0.92 -17.06
N CYS A 278 0.17 1.23 -17.63
CA CYS A 278 1.31 0.33 -17.75
C CYS A 278 2.38 0.72 -16.73
N PHE A 279 2.74 -0.21 -15.84
CA PHE A 279 3.68 0.00 -14.75
C PHE A 279 4.91 -0.94 -14.83
N PRO A 280 6.04 -0.53 -14.24
CA PRO A 280 7.19 -1.42 -14.11
C PRO A 280 6.88 -2.69 -13.31
N ASP A 281 7.42 -3.83 -13.76
CA ASP A 281 7.29 -5.17 -13.18
C ASP A 281 5.85 -5.70 -13.02
N ASP A 282 4.86 -5.01 -13.59
CA ASP A 282 3.46 -5.36 -13.47
C ASP A 282 3.05 -6.48 -14.48
N PRO A 283 2.26 -7.50 -14.05
CA PRO A 283 1.84 -8.60 -14.91
C PRO A 283 1.01 -8.14 -16.12
N ILE A 284 0.13 -7.14 -15.95
CA ILE A 284 -0.71 -6.61 -17.02
C ILE A 284 0.18 -5.96 -18.08
N THR A 285 1.11 -5.14 -17.64
CA THR A 285 2.07 -4.44 -18.51
C THR A 285 2.90 -5.43 -19.32
N ARG A 286 3.35 -6.53 -18.70
CA ARG A 286 4.08 -7.59 -19.40
C ARG A 286 3.24 -8.29 -20.47
N GLN A 287 1.95 -8.52 -20.22
CA GLN A 287 1.05 -9.06 -21.24
C GLN A 287 0.79 -8.05 -22.36
N LEU A 288 0.53 -6.80 -21.99
CA LEU A 288 0.32 -5.72 -22.95
C LEU A 288 1.58 -5.41 -23.78
N ALA A 289 2.79 -5.73 -23.32
CA ALA A 289 4.02 -5.54 -24.09
C ALA A 289 4.15 -6.52 -25.27
N LYS A 290 3.43 -7.65 -25.27
CA LYS A 290 3.47 -8.63 -26.37
C LYS A 290 2.94 -8.03 -27.68
N LYS A 291 3.37 -8.57 -28.82
CA LYS A 291 2.88 -8.12 -30.13
C LYS A 291 1.43 -8.53 -30.37
N GLU A 292 1.08 -9.73 -29.91
CA GLU A 292 -0.25 -10.33 -30.04
C GLU A 292 -1.34 -9.53 -29.29
N SER A 293 -0.95 -8.74 -28.28
CA SER A 293 -1.88 -7.97 -27.44
C SER A 293 -2.30 -6.62 -28.00
N ALA A 294 -1.79 -6.22 -29.17
CA ALA A 294 -2.00 -4.88 -29.73
C ALA A 294 -3.48 -4.52 -29.98
N GLY A 295 -4.36 -5.52 -30.15
CA GLY A 295 -5.80 -5.35 -30.37
C GLY A 295 -6.68 -5.91 -29.26
N TRP A 296 -6.12 -6.28 -28.10
CA TRP A 296 -6.89 -6.91 -27.04
C TRP A 296 -7.84 -5.91 -26.38
N SER A 297 -9.10 -6.32 -26.20
CA SER A 297 -10.01 -5.62 -25.30
C SER A 297 -9.65 -5.89 -23.83
N VAL A 298 -10.17 -5.09 -22.91
CA VAL A 298 -10.01 -5.32 -21.47
C VAL A 298 -10.50 -6.72 -21.06
N ASN A 299 -11.63 -7.18 -21.60
CA ASN A 299 -12.15 -8.52 -21.34
C ASN A 299 -11.19 -9.61 -21.84
N HIS A 300 -10.67 -9.48 -23.06
CA HIS A 300 -9.76 -10.49 -23.59
C HIS A 300 -8.42 -10.51 -22.83
N LEU A 301 -7.89 -9.36 -22.45
CA LEU A 301 -6.73 -9.28 -21.57
C LEU A 301 -6.98 -10.00 -20.22
N SER A 302 -8.15 -9.78 -19.61
CA SER A 302 -8.56 -10.41 -18.35
C SER A 302 -8.60 -11.95 -18.45
N GLU A 303 -9.14 -12.48 -19.55
CA GLU A 303 -9.10 -13.92 -19.86
C GLU A 303 -7.68 -14.44 -19.99
N MET A 304 -6.84 -13.73 -20.79
CA MET A 304 -5.47 -14.15 -21.03
C MET A 304 -4.60 -14.11 -19.78
N LEU A 305 -4.81 -13.12 -18.90
CA LEU A 305 -4.11 -13.04 -17.60
C LEU A 305 -4.43 -14.23 -16.70
N SER A 306 -5.66 -14.74 -16.73
CA SER A 306 -6.11 -15.87 -15.89
C SER A 306 -5.35 -17.18 -16.14
N ILE A 307 -4.71 -17.31 -17.31
CA ILE A 307 -3.90 -18.49 -17.68
C ILE A 307 -2.39 -18.24 -17.61
N THR A 308 -1.95 -17.07 -17.15
CA THR A 308 -0.52 -16.76 -17.00
C THR A 308 0.08 -17.45 -15.80
N GLU A 309 1.40 -17.66 -15.79
CA GLU A 309 2.10 -18.24 -14.64
C GLU A 309 1.92 -17.41 -13.36
N GLU A 310 1.86 -16.07 -13.48
CA GLU A 310 1.80 -15.17 -12.32
C GLU A 310 0.41 -15.06 -11.71
N CYS A 311 -0.63 -15.38 -12.47
CA CYS A 311 -2.02 -15.22 -12.06
C CYS A 311 -2.84 -16.53 -12.13
N GLY A 312 -2.26 -17.59 -12.69
CA GLY A 312 -2.82 -18.91 -12.84
C GLY A 312 -2.00 -19.98 -12.10
N SER A 313 -2.17 -21.25 -12.46
CA SER A 313 -1.40 -22.39 -11.93
C SER A 313 -1.35 -22.52 -10.39
N GLY A 314 -2.41 -22.11 -9.70
CA GLY A 314 -2.50 -22.18 -8.23
C GLY A 314 -1.97 -20.94 -7.50
N HIS A 315 -1.44 -19.95 -8.21
CA HIS A 315 -1.19 -18.61 -7.68
C HIS A 315 -2.47 -17.78 -7.72
N GLN A 316 -2.66 -16.93 -6.71
CA GLN A 316 -3.81 -16.03 -6.63
C GLN A 316 -3.32 -14.59 -6.52
N THR A 317 -3.33 -13.88 -7.65
CA THR A 317 -2.93 -12.47 -7.72
C THR A 317 -4.18 -11.59 -7.73
N GLY A 318 -4.27 -10.64 -6.81
CA GLY A 318 -5.36 -9.66 -6.78
C GLY A 318 -4.89 -8.30 -7.26
N PHE A 319 -5.61 -7.68 -8.17
CA PHE A 319 -5.39 -6.33 -8.69
C PHE A 319 -6.37 -5.37 -8.00
N PHE A 320 -5.84 -4.29 -7.44
CA PHE A 320 -6.60 -3.32 -6.66
C PHE A 320 -6.55 -1.97 -7.34
N TYR A 321 -7.73 -1.35 -7.48
CA TYR A 321 -7.86 0.02 -7.96
C TYR A 321 -8.76 0.79 -7.02
N LEU A 322 -8.27 1.87 -6.43
CA LEU A 322 -9.01 2.72 -5.52
C LEU A 322 -8.99 4.15 -6.03
N THR A 323 -10.15 4.73 -6.29
CA THR A 323 -10.31 6.15 -6.65
C THR A 323 -10.98 6.88 -5.50
N ILE A 324 -10.28 7.88 -4.96
CA ILE A 324 -10.80 8.81 -3.96
C ILE A 324 -10.95 10.18 -4.64
N PRO A 325 -12.15 10.76 -4.72
CA PRO A 325 -12.30 12.13 -5.21
C PRO A 325 -11.54 13.07 -4.29
N LEU A 326 -10.95 14.15 -4.78
CA LEU A 326 -10.34 15.19 -3.96
C LEU A 326 -11.09 16.50 -4.20
N PRO A 327 -11.58 17.16 -3.14
CA PRO A 327 -12.31 18.41 -3.31
C PRO A 327 -11.39 19.47 -3.92
N PRO A 328 -11.95 20.40 -4.71
CA PRO A 328 -11.20 21.56 -5.17
C PRO A 328 -10.68 22.34 -3.96
N SER A 329 -9.43 22.79 -4.05
CA SER A 329 -8.81 23.59 -2.99
C SER A 329 -8.38 24.92 -3.58
N ALA A 330 -8.81 26.02 -2.96
CA ALA A 330 -8.43 27.38 -3.36
C ALA A 330 -6.94 27.69 -3.09
N ALA A 331 -6.21 26.80 -2.40
CA ALA A 331 -4.90 27.09 -1.81
C ALA A 331 -3.69 26.41 -2.50
N ASN A 332 -3.88 25.60 -3.55
CA ASN A 332 -2.86 24.63 -3.99
C ASN A 332 -2.40 24.73 -5.46
N ASP A 333 -2.23 25.95 -5.99
CA ASP A 333 -1.53 26.11 -7.29
C ASP A 333 0.00 25.99 -7.16
N ASN A 334 0.57 25.98 -5.95
CA ASN A 334 2.01 25.97 -5.68
C ASN A 334 2.58 24.59 -5.29
N ILE A 335 2.37 23.58 -6.13
CA ILE A 335 3.01 22.25 -5.93
C ILE A 335 4.54 22.35 -6.03
N GLU A 336 5.04 23.28 -6.83
CA GLU A 336 6.49 23.53 -6.96
C GLU A 336 7.11 24.04 -5.65
N GLU A 337 6.33 24.74 -4.82
CA GLU A 337 6.80 25.30 -3.55
C GLU A 337 6.97 24.21 -2.47
N THR A 338 6.27 23.07 -2.58
CA THR A 338 6.39 21.94 -1.62
C THR A 338 7.68 21.10 -1.76
N LEU A 339 8.50 21.41 -2.78
CA LEU A 339 9.80 20.80 -3.04
C LEU A 339 10.98 21.56 -2.42
N HIS A 340 10.77 22.81 -1.97
CA HIS A 340 11.84 23.60 -1.34
C HIS A 340 12.40 22.87 -0.11
N GLY A 341 13.71 22.57 -0.15
CA GLY A 341 14.44 21.87 0.92
C GLY A 341 14.53 20.34 0.79
N ARG A 342 13.99 19.71 -0.27
CA ARG A 342 14.18 18.26 -0.51
C ARG A 342 15.33 18.00 -1.48
N LYS A 343 16.21 17.07 -1.13
CA LYS A 343 17.16 16.51 -2.08
C LYS A 343 16.44 15.51 -2.96
N LEU A 344 16.17 15.95 -4.18
CA LEU A 344 15.67 15.08 -5.24
C LEU A 344 16.86 14.38 -5.87
N VAL A 345 16.77 13.06 -5.97
CA VAL A 345 17.81 12.24 -6.61
C VAL A 345 17.53 12.13 -8.11
N SER A 346 18.58 11.91 -8.90
CA SER A 346 18.36 11.58 -10.31
C SER A 346 17.70 10.20 -10.44
N ASN A 347 17.15 9.88 -11.62
CA ASN A 347 16.63 8.53 -11.88
C ASN A 347 17.74 7.46 -11.82
N GLU A 348 18.98 7.82 -12.17
CA GLU A 348 20.12 6.92 -12.08
C GLU A 348 20.52 6.67 -10.62
N ASP A 349 20.54 7.73 -9.81
CA ASP A 349 20.75 7.61 -8.36
C ASP A 349 19.67 6.75 -7.70
N MET A 350 18.41 6.84 -8.16
CA MET A 350 17.35 5.97 -7.65
C MET A 350 17.58 4.50 -7.99
N LYS A 351 18.14 4.17 -9.16
CA LYS A 351 18.58 2.79 -9.45
C LYS A 351 19.69 2.36 -8.50
N ASN A 352 20.61 3.25 -8.14
CA ASN A 352 21.64 2.96 -7.14
C ASN A 352 21.02 2.72 -5.76
N VAL A 353 20.03 3.52 -5.35
CA VAL A 353 19.24 3.29 -4.11
C VAL A 353 18.57 1.92 -4.15
N GLU A 354 17.92 1.56 -5.25
CA GLU A 354 17.33 0.23 -5.43
C GLU A 354 18.39 -0.87 -5.31
N MET A 355 19.50 -0.76 -6.03
CA MET A 355 20.61 -1.73 -5.97
C MET A 355 21.15 -1.91 -4.55
N ILE A 356 21.26 -0.83 -3.78
CA ILE A 356 21.66 -0.88 -2.37
C ILE A 356 20.64 -1.68 -1.54
N LEU A 357 19.34 -1.46 -1.75
CA LEU A 357 18.29 -2.18 -1.01
C LEU A 357 18.19 -3.65 -1.41
N PHE A 358 18.49 -3.98 -2.66
CA PHE A 358 18.52 -5.36 -3.16
C PHE A 358 19.90 -6.03 -2.99
N ASP A 359 20.84 -5.39 -2.30
CA ASP A 359 22.18 -5.92 -2.05
C ASP A 359 22.10 -7.26 -1.31
N ARG A 360 22.43 -8.36 -1.99
CA ARG A 360 22.36 -9.70 -1.42
C ARG A 360 23.47 -10.00 -0.40
N SER A 361 24.41 -9.08 -0.20
CA SER A 361 25.43 -9.19 0.85
C SER A 361 24.90 -8.80 2.24
N VAL A 362 23.74 -8.14 2.32
CA VAL A 362 23.08 -7.87 3.60
C VAL A 362 22.17 -9.03 3.99
N ASP A 363 21.93 -9.18 5.28
CA ASP A 363 21.18 -10.31 5.84
C ASP A 363 20.19 -9.84 6.90
N PHE A 364 18.91 -10.16 6.69
CA PHE A 364 17.80 -9.89 7.61
C PHE A 364 17.22 -11.17 8.24
N SER A 365 17.93 -12.30 8.17
CA SER A 365 17.49 -13.60 8.68
C SER A 365 17.42 -13.68 10.21
N THR A 366 18.21 -12.88 10.94
CA THR A 366 18.13 -12.76 12.40
C THR A 366 18.04 -11.29 12.81
N GLU A 367 17.65 -11.03 14.06
CA GLU A 367 17.56 -9.66 14.58
C GLU A 367 18.93 -8.96 14.60
N GLU A 368 19.96 -9.66 15.08
CA GLU A 368 21.34 -9.16 15.15
C GLU A 368 21.89 -8.81 13.76
N LEU A 369 21.72 -9.71 12.79
CA LEU A 369 22.13 -9.48 11.41
C LEU A 369 21.32 -8.36 10.77
N ALA A 370 20.02 -8.28 11.03
CA ALA A 370 19.17 -7.19 10.55
C ALA A 370 19.62 -5.82 11.06
N ILE A 371 20.03 -5.70 12.33
CA ILE A 371 20.58 -4.45 12.89
C ILE A 371 21.88 -4.07 12.17
N LYS A 372 22.83 -5.02 12.05
CA LYS A 372 24.09 -4.81 11.34
C LYS A 372 23.88 -4.40 9.87
N SER A 373 23.00 -5.11 9.18
CA SER A 373 22.59 -4.83 7.80
C SER A 373 21.94 -3.47 7.67
N SER A 374 21.07 -3.09 8.61
CA SER A 374 20.42 -1.77 8.62
C SER A 374 21.44 -0.65 8.74
N LEU A 375 22.41 -0.77 9.67
CA LEU A 375 23.48 0.22 9.81
C LEU A 375 24.32 0.33 8.53
N ASN A 376 24.69 -0.80 7.92
CA ASN A 376 25.43 -0.80 6.66
C ASN A 376 24.66 -0.11 5.52
N LEU A 377 23.37 -0.42 5.35
CA LEU A 377 22.52 0.19 4.34
C LEU A 377 22.31 1.67 4.60
N VAL A 378 22.11 2.06 5.85
CA VAL A 378 21.98 3.45 6.29
C VAL A 378 23.19 4.28 5.87
N GLU A 379 24.40 3.77 6.06
CA GLU A 379 25.64 4.41 5.59
C GLU A 379 25.69 4.52 4.06
N LYS A 380 25.37 3.43 3.35
CA LYS A 380 25.33 3.42 1.87
C LYS A 380 24.28 4.37 1.28
N LEU A 381 23.18 4.61 1.99
CA LEU A 381 22.09 5.48 1.56
C LEU A 381 22.34 6.97 1.83
N LYS A 382 23.27 7.33 2.72
CA LYS A 382 23.61 8.73 3.07
C LYS A 382 23.77 9.65 1.84
N PRO A 383 24.45 9.24 0.75
CA PRO A 383 24.64 10.12 -0.41
C PRO A 383 23.34 10.47 -1.13
N TYR A 384 22.25 9.72 -0.93
CA TYR A 384 20.99 9.87 -1.66
C TYR A 384 19.87 10.50 -0.83
N VAL A 385 20.06 10.57 0.48
CA VAL A 385 19.09 11.15 1.41
C VAL A 385 19.58 12.52 1.89
N ASN A 386 18.66 13.37 2.32
CA ASN A 386 19.02 14.46 3.22
C ASN A 386 19.31 13.88 4.60
N ASP A 387 20.05 14.63 5.44
CA ASP A 387 20.28 14.27 6.85
C ASP A 387 19.03 13.65 7.46
N TYR A 388 19.19 12.48 8.09
CA TYR A 388 18.10 11.65 8.57
C TYR A 388 17.06 12.51 9.28
N GLN A 389 15.82 12.45 8.80
CA GLN A 389 14.73 13.11 9.52
C GLN A 389 14.21 12.12 10.55
N PHE A 390 14.53 12.42 11.81
CA PHE A 390 14.01 11.72 12.97
C PHE A 390 12.53 12.04 13.09
N VAL A 391 11.67 11.08 12.76
CA VAL A 391 10.24 11.19 12.99
C VAL A 391 10.00 10.65 14.40
N SER A 392 10.27 11.46 15.43
CA SER A 392 9.98 11.04 16.81
C SER A 392 8.47 10.94 17.00
N VAL A 393 7.93 9.74 16.82
CA VAL A 393 6.51 9.46 17.04
C VAL A 393 6.22 9.51 18.54
N ASN A 394 5.42 10.50 18.95
CA ASN A 394 4.80 10.55 20.26
C ASN A 394 3.34 10.08 20.14
N CYS A 395 2.93 9.14 20.98
CA CYS A 395 1.61 8.51 20.93
C CYS A 395 0.47 9.43 21.43
N SER A 396 -0.72 9.31 20.82
CA SER A 396 -1.96 10.02 21.20
C SER A 396 -3.16 9.06 21.19
N SER A 397 -4.01 9.12 22.23
CA SER A 397 -5.00 8.10 22.58
C SER A 397 -6.27 8.03 21.70
N SER A 398 -6.55 9.03 20.86
CA SER A 398 -7.86 9.17 20.20
C SER A 398 -8.11 8.20 19.04
N ILE A 399 -7.08 7.83 18.26
CA ILE A 399 -7.24 7.00 17.05
C ILE A 399 -7.43 5.51 17.39
N GLN A 400 -6.96 5.07 18.56
CA GLN A 400 -7.08 3.67 19.01
C GLN A 400 -8.54 3.20 19.10
N LYS A 401 -9.44 4.08 19.54
CA LYS A 401 -10.89 3.80 19.65
C LYS A 401 -11.52 3.48 18.30
N VAL A 402 -11.02 4.08 17.21
CA VAL A 402 -11.51 3.83 15.84
C VAL A 402 -11.12 2.43 15.38
N LEU A 403 -9.85 2.04 15.56
CA LEU A 403 -9.37 0.72 15.16
C LEU A 403 -10.03 -0.42 15.95
N GLU A 404 -10.27 -0.24 17.25
CA GLU A 404 -10.98 -1.23 18.07
C GLU A 404 -12.41 -1.46 17.58
N LYS A 405 -13.14 -0.38 17.27
CA LYS A 405 -14.49 -0.50 16.72
C LYS A 405 -14.50 -1.21 15.37
N MET A 406 -13.56 -0.91 14.47
CA MET A 406 -13.45 -1.61 13.19
C MET A 406 -13.16 -3.11 13.38
N LYS A 407 -12.27 -3.47 14.32
CA LYS A 407 -12.05 -4.89 14.68
C LYS A 407 -13.29 -5.54 15.27
N ASN A 408 -14.02 -4.86 16.14
CA ASN A 408 -15.25 -5.39 16.73
C ASN A 408 -16.34 -5.59 15.67
N VAL A 409 -16.45 -4.69 14.69
CA VAL A 409 -17.33 -4.88 13.52
C VAL A 409 -16.88 -6.09 12.70
N GLN A 410 -15.59 -6.26 12.46
CA GLN A 410 -15.04 -7.42 11.74
C GLN A 410 -15.24 -8.74 12.50
N ASN A 411 -15.05 -8.75 13.81
CA ASN A 411 -15.22 -9.94 14.66
C ASN A 411 -16.70 -10.33 14.79
N LYS A 412 -17.60 -9.36 15.01
CA LYS A 412 -19.05 -9.61 15.00
C LYS A 412 -19.50 -10.25 13.68
N ARG A 413 -18.95 -9.80 12.55
CA ARG A 413 -19.23 -10.37 11.23
C ARG A 413 -18.68 -11.79 11.04
N LYS A 414 -17.46 -12.06 11.53
CA LYS A 414 -16.89 -13.41 11.49
C LYS A 414 -17.76 -14.41 12.26
N ASN A 415 -18.28 -14.01 13.42
CA ASN A 415 -19.18 -14.83 14.22
C ASN A 415 -20.54 -15.03 13.53
N GLN A 416 -21.03 -14.04 12.78
CA GLN A 416 -22.26 -14.15 12.01
C GLN A 416 -22.12 -15.15 10.84
N ASP A 417 -21.03 -15.07 10.07
CA ASP A 417 -20.74 -16.02 8.98
C ASP A 417 -20.55 -17.46 9.49
N GLU A 418 -20.03 -17.65 10.71
CA GLU A 418 -19.90 -18.97 11.36
C GLU A 418 -21.26 -19.51 11.82
N ASN A 419 -22.14 -18.66 12.36
CA ASN A 419 -23.50 -19.03 12.74
C ASN A 419 -24.40 -19.35 11.53
N ASP A 420 -24.30 -18.59 10.45
CA ASP A 420 -25.07 -18.83 9.22
C ASP A 420 -24.66 -20.16 8.53
N LYS A 421 -23.39 -20.59 8.70
CA LYS A 421 -22.93 -21.91 8.26
C LYS A 421 -23.41 -23.04 9.16
N ALA A 422 -23.53 -22.82 10.46
CA ALA A 422 -24.04 -23.81 11.40
C ALA A 422 -25.55 -24.09 11.22
N GLY A 423 -26.31 -23.12 10.69
CA GLY A 423 -27.75 -23.27 10.46
C GLY A 423 -28.17 -23.98 9.16
N SER A 424 -27.23 -24.27 8.25
CA SER A 424 -27.55 -24.71 6.87
C SER A 424 -27.21 -26.18 6.54
N ASP A 425 -26.64 -26.97 7.46
CA ASP A 425 -26.03 -28.28 7.13
C ASP A 425 -26.90 -29.51 7.45
N ASN A 426 -28.23 -29.42 7.29
CA ASN A 426 -29.15 -30.57 7.36
C ASN A 426 -29.60 -31.08 5.97
N GLY A 427 -28.94 -30.66 4.88
CA GLY A 427 -29.16 -31.21 3.55
C GLY A 427 -28.33 -32.49 3.30
N PRO A 428 -28.85 -33.50 2.58
CA PRO A 428 -28.10 -34.72 2.27
C PRO A 428 -26.85 -34.38 1.45
N ARG A 429 -25.67 -34.62 2.04
CA ARG A 429 -24.37 -34.45 1.38
C ARG A 429 -24.25 -35.46 0.24
N THR A 430 -24.30 -34.98 -1.00
CA THR A 430 -23.87 -35.76 -2.16
C THR A 430 -22.35 -35.82 -2.18
N ASN A 431 -21.80 -37.03 -2.07
CA ASN A 431 -20.36 -37.29 -2.18
C ASN A 431 -19.88 -36.93 -3.59
N ILE A 432 -19.27 -35.76 -3.75
CA ILE A 432 -18.46 -35.45 -4.93
C ILE A 432 -17.15 -36.22 -4.75
N LEU A 433 -16.99 -37.29 -5.54
CA LEU A 433 -15.77 -38.07 -5.66
C LEU A 433 -14.58 -37.14 -5.95
N SER A 434 -13.68 -37.01 -4.99
CA SER A 434 -12.38 -36.39 -5.18
C SER A 434 -11.55 -37.21 -6.18
N GLY A 435 -11.06 -36.55 -7.22
CA GLY A 435 -10.28 -37.14 -8.31
C GLY A 435 -8.86 -37.58 -7.91
N MET A 436 -8.76 -38.56 -7.00
CA MET A 436 -7.51 -39.28 -6.75
C MET A 436 -7.74 -40.78 -6.89
N LEU A 437 -7.76 -41.30 -8.13
CA LEU A 437 -7.60 -42.75 -8.39
C LEU A 437 -7.27 -43.01 -9.87
N ILE A 438 -6.02 -42.79 -10.27
CA ILE A 438 -5.40 -43.56 -11.36
C ILE A 438 -4.00 -43.99 -10.89
N LYS A 439 -3.94 -45.10 -10.15
CA LYS A 439 -2.69 -45.85 -10.00
C LYS A 439 -2.47 -46.65 -11.29
N ARG A 440 -1.47 -46.26 -12.09
CA ARG A 440 -0.99 -47.07 -13.21
C ARG A 440 -0.41 -48.38 -12.67
N LYS A 441 -0.95 -49.53 -13.09
CA LYS A 441 -0.31 -50.84 -12.93
C LYS A 441 0.96 -50.86 -13.78
N LYS A 442 2.12 -51.14 -13.18
CA LYS A 442 3.31 -51.57 -13.92
C LYS A 442 3.02 -52.94 -14.52
N LYS A 443 3.27 -53.10 -15.82
CA LYS A 443 3.48 -54.39 -16.47
C LYS A 443 4.96 -54.73 -16.41
#